data_AF-R5ZXW2-F1
#
_entry.id   AF-R5ZXW2-F1
#
_cell.length_a   1.000
_cell.length_b   1.000
_cell.length_c   1.000
_cell.angle_alpha   90.00
_cell.angle_beta   90.00
_cell.angle_gamma   90.00
#
_symmetry.space_group_name_H-M   'P 1'
#
loop_
_entity.id
_entity.type
_entity.pdbx_description
1 polymer ?
#
loop_
_entity_poly.entity_id
_entity_poly.type
_entity_poly.pdbx_seq_one_letter_code
_entity_poly.pdbx_strand_id
1 'polypeptide(L)'
;MVRRDLGLNRRVFLKAVGLVGIAAAEPAFAQLFVNIQGVGANQFPIAVQPFFGNSEAPENIAEIIGNDLVRSGFFRLVSCDAATALDKDPDWKALSTAGVGAFADGSVTRAADGRYEIKFRLFDPVKKQETDEASYISPKDDLRLYAHKIADRIFERLTGEKGDFATRIAYVSQQAKNNYAIMVADSDGYNPQVALRIRHPIISIDWSPNGRQIAYTSFETGKPTVWIHDLSTGKRRQVAAFRGNNSAPAFSPDGGTLAVALSKDGGTNIYLLDTNGQNLRQFTTGGSIDTEPAFSPDGKYIYFTSDRGGNPQIYRKPVAGGSAERISFGNAYAISPAVSPKNDQVAYIVRTGGHFKLVQQDLATGNVIPLSEIGKNESPSYSPNGNMIIYASEVGGKGVLSTVSTDGSTRSRLSGTSGDIREPSWGPTIK
;
A
#
# COMPACT_ATOMS: atom_id res chain seq x y z
N MET A 1 -20.03 -76.56 -13.70
CA MET A 1 -20.57 -75.20 -13.89
C MET A 1 -20.37 -74.47 -12.57
N VAL A 2 -19.27 -73.75 -12.46
CA VAL A 2 -18.80 -73.06 -11.25
C VAL A 2 -18.72 -71.59 -11.61
N ARG A 3 -19.30 -70.70 -10.78
CA ARG A 3 -18.70 -69.42 -10.35
C ARG A 3 -19.66 -68.68 -9.42
N ARG A 4 -19.21 -68.51 -8.17
CA ARG A 4 -19.60 -67.45 -7.24
C ARG A 4 -18.70 -66.25 -7.52
N ASP A 5 -19.30 -65.07 -7.56
CA ASP A 5 -18.63 -63.77 -7.58
C ASP A 5 -18.21 -63.32 -6.18
N LEU A 6 -17.35 -62.28 -6.18
CA LEU A 6 -16.74 -61.52 -5.07
C LEU A 6 -15.30 -61.93 -4.73
N GLY A 7 -14.37 -61.41 -5.54
CA GLY A 7 -12.96 -61.26 -5.18
C GLY A 7 -12.67 -59.84 -4.69
N LEU A 8 -12.59 -59.67 -3.37
CA LEU A 8 -11.79 -58.63 -2.72
C LEU A 8 -10.32 -59.09 -2.61
N ASN A 9 -9.41 -58.11 -2.53
CA ASN A 9 -8.02 -58.13 -2.03
C ASN A 9 -6.88 -58.18 -3.04
N ARG A 10 -5.97 -57.19 -2.90
CA ARG A 10 -4.50 -57.30 -2.68
C ARG A 10 -3.98 -55.85 -2.55
N ARG A 11 -3.11 -55.43 -1.63
CA ARG A 11 -2.29 -56.09 -0.61
C ARG A 11 -1.73 -55.01 0.31
N VAL A 12 -1.58 -55.38 1.57
CA VAL A 12 -0.92 -54.64 2.65
C VAL A 12 0.49 -55.24 2.86
N PHE A 13 1.42 -54.38 3.32
CA PHE A 13 2.66 -54.67 4.08
C PHE A 13 3.97 -55.07 3.37
N LEU A 14 5.06 -54.32 3.65
CA LEU A 14 6.06 -54.70 4.68
C LEU A 14 7.16 -53.64 4.96
N LYS A 15 7.14 -53.18 6.22
CA LYS A 15 8.23 -52.92 7.21
C LYS A 15 9.31 -51.83 7.04
N ALA A 16 9.46 -51.15 8.18
CA ALA A 16 10.39 -50.13 8.61
C ALA A 16 11.78 -50.66 9.02
N VAL A 17 12.80 -49.82 8.83
CA VAL A 17 13.96 -49.46 9.69
C VAL A 17 14.47 -48.18 9.02
N GLY A 18 14.70 -47.01 9.61
CA GLY A 18 15.00 -46.56 10.96
C GLY A 18 15.83 -45.29 10.77
N LEU A 19 15.49 -44.20 11.45
CA LEU A 19 16.43 -43.37 12.21
C LEU A 19 15.70 -42.17 12.78
N VAL A 20 15.96 -41.96 14.05
CA VAL A 20 15.65 -40.77 14.83
C VAL A 20 16.29 -39.56 14.16
N GLY A 21 15.45 -38.58 13.81
CA GLY A 21 15.85 -37.24 13.44
C GLY A 21 14.77 -36.30 13.95
N ILE A 22 14.85 -35.94 15.24
CA ILE A 22 14.11 -34.78 15.76
C ILE A 22 14.77 -33.57 15.09
N ALA A 23 14.26 -33.19 13.92
CA ALA A 23 14.52 -31.88 13.37
C ALA A 23 13.72 -30.90 14.24
N ALA A 24 14.42 -30.16 15.09
CA ALA A 24 13.88 -28.92 15.62
C ALA A 24 13.53 -28.05 14.40
N ALA A 25 12.24 -27.95 14.12
CA ALA A 25 11.75 -26.95 13.18
C ALA A 25 11.93 -25.61 13.89
N GLU A 26 13.03 -24.93 13.61
CA GLU A 26 13.12 -23.50 13.91
C GLU A 26 11.97 -22.79 13.18
N PRO A 27 11.33 -21.78 13.79
CA PRO A 27 10.40 -20.96 13.07
C PRO A 27 11.18 -20.29 11.95
N ALA A 28 10.96 -20.71 10.71
CA ALA A 28 11.38 -19.96 9.55
C ALA A 28 10.64 -18.62 9.60
N PHE A 29 11.29 -17.60 10.14
CA PHE A 29 10.88 -16.22 9.93
C PHE A 29 10.93 -16.01 8.43
N ALA A 30 9.76 -15.98 7.79
CA ALA A 30 9.65 -15.63 6.39
C ALA A 30 10.11 -14.18 6.24
N GLN A 31 11.39 -13.99 5.95
CA GLN A 31 11.95 -12.70 5.58
C GLN A 31 11.31 -12.29 4.26
N LEU A 32 10.65 -11.13 4.24
CA LEU A 32 9.92 -10.74 3.04
C LEU A 32 10.86 -10.19 1.97
N PHE A 33 10.63 -10.63 0.74
CA PHE A 33 11.41 -10.23 -0.42
C PHE A 33 10.58 -9.30 -1.27
N VAL A 34 11.03 -8.07 -1.44
CA VAL A 34 10.47 -7.15 -2.43
C VAL A 34 11.16 -7.45 -3.76
N ASN A 35 10.42 -7.95 -4.74
CA ASN A 35 10.97 -8.17 -6.09
C ASN A 35 10.70 -6.94 -6.95
N ILE A 36 11.74 -6.19 -7.31
CA ILE A 36 11.66 -4.97 -8.10
C ILE A 36 11.93 -5.28 -9.58
N GLN A 37 11.03 -4.85 -10.47
CA GLN A 37 11.17 -4.97 -11.93
C GLN A 37 11.06 -3.57 -12.57
N GLY A 38 12.05 -3.17 -13.37
CA GLY A 38 12.11 -1.84 -13.99
C GLY A 38 13.39 -1.59 -14.82
N VAL A 39 13.35 -0.61 -15.74
CA VAL A 39 14.44 -0.30 -16.70
C VAL A 39 15.19 0.96 -16.26
N GLY A 40 16.37 0.79 -15.64
CA GLY A 40 17.12 1.83 -14.92
C GLY A 40 17.89 2.85 -15.76
N ALA A 41 17.29 3.46 -16.78
CA ALA A 41 18.03 4.37 -17.67
C ALA A 41 18.42 5.72 -17.03
N ASN A 42 17.71 6.23 -16.00
CA ASN A 42 17.94 7.57 -15.42
C ASN A 42 17.97 7.62 -13.88
N GLN A 43 18.25 6.51 -13.20
CA GLN A 43 18.26 6.49 -11.73
C GLN A 43 19.50 7.18 -11.14
N PHE A 44 19.29 8.03 -10.13
CA PHE A 44 20.35 8.76 -9.46
C PHE A 44 21.22 7.81 -8.61
N PRO A 45 22.55 7.76 -8.83
CA PRO A 45 23.44 6.88 -8.07
C PRO A 45 23.62 7.38 -6.64
N ILE A 46 23.23 6.56 -5.68
CA ILE A 46 23.46 6.82 -4.25
C ILE A 46 24.20 5.64 -3.60
N ALA A 47 25.15 5.93 -2.73
CA ALA A 47 25.76 4.93 -1.86
C ALA A 47 25.28 5.16 -0.42
N VAL A 48 24.79 4.10 0.23
CA VAL A 48 24.37 4.11 1.63
C VAL A 48 25.26 3.13 2.38
N GLN A 49 26.16 3.65 3.21
CA GLN A 49 27.12 2.83 3.94
C GLN A 49 26.45 2.10 5.10
N PRO A 50 26.85 0.86 5.42
CA PRO A 50 26.50 0.23 6.69
C PRO A 50 26.78 1.15 7.87
N PHE A 51 25.79 1.33 8.74
CA PHE A 51 25.92 2.23 9.88
C PHE A 51 26.89 1.64 10.91
N PHE A 52 27.78 2.48 11.46
CA PHE A 52 28.66 2.08 12.55
C PHE A 52 27.84 1.62 13.76
N GLY A 53 28.22 0.49 14.38
CA GLY A 53 27.49 -0.06 15.53
C GLY A 53 26.22 -0.85 15.20
N ASN A 54 25.86 -1.05 13.91
CA ASN A 54 24.66 -1.79 13.52
C ASN A 54 24.62 -3.24 14.03
N SER A 55 25.75 -3.84 14.38
CA SER A 55 25.78 -5.16 15.03
C SER A 55 25.06 -5.22 16.38
N GLU A 56 24.83 -4.07 17.04
CA GLU A 56 24.09 -3.96 18.31
C GLU A 56 22.60 -3.70 18.12
N ALA A 57 22.16 -3.43 16.89
CA ALA A 57 20.78 -3.16 16.53
C ALA A 57 20.12 -4.42 15.93
N PRO A 58 18.82 -4.67 16.22
CA PRO A 58 18.08 -5.77 15.61
C PRO A 58 17.76 -5.54 14.12
N GLU A 59 17.82 -4.29 13.65
CA GLU A 59 17.48 -3.88 12.29
C GLU A 59 18.73 -3.40 11.54
N ASN A 60 18.77 -3.64 10.23
CA ASN A 60 19.81 -3.11 9.35
C ASN A 60 19.37 -1.74 8.79
N ILE A 61 19.80 -0.67 9.44
CA ILE A 61 19.33 0.70 9.12
C ILE A 61 19.71 1.11 7.70
N ALA A 62 20.95 0.85 7.29
CA ALA A 62 21.45 1.19 5.96
C ALA A 62 20.70 0.42 4.85
N GLU A 63 20.41 -0.86 5.08
CA GLU A 63 19.66 -1.69 4.13
C GLU A 63 18.21 -1.20 3.96
N ILE A 64 17.54 -0.83 5.05
CA ILE A 64 16.18 -0.27 4.97
C ILE A 64 16.18 1.03 4.16
N ILE A 65 17.10 1.96 4.48
CA ILE A 65 17.24 3.22 3.75
C ILE A 65 17.50 2.97 2.27
N GLY A 66 18.44 2.08 1.94
CA GLY A 66 18.76 1.75 0.55
C GLY A 66 17.58 1.13 -0.20
N ASN A 67 16.87 0.20 0.44
CA ASN A 67 15.69 -0.45 -0.15
C ASN A 67 14.55 0.52 -0.41
N ASP A 68 14.33 1.50 0.47
CA ASP A 68 13.34 2.56 0.28
C ASP A 68 13.66 3.43 -0.93
N LEU A 69 14.90 3.93 -0.99
CA LEU A 69 15.34 4.80 -2.07
C LEU A 69 15.26 4.08 -3.42
N VAL A 70 15.64 2.80 -3.50
CA VAL A 70 15.50 2.02 -4.74
C VAL A 70 14.04 1.76 -5.08
N ARG A 71 13.19 1.44 -4.10
CA ARG A 71 11.76 1.17 -4.30
C ARG A 71 11.00 2.39 -4.85
N SER A 72 11.49 3.60 -4.58
CA SER A 72 10.93 4.83 -5.16
C SER A 72 11.09 4.91 -6.68
N GLY A 73 12.02 4.15 -7.27
CA GLY A 73 12.36 4.22 -8.69
C GLY A 73 13.30 5.36 -9.07
N PHE A 74 13.55 6.34 -8.19
CA PHE A 74 14.43 7.48 -8.46
C PHE A 74 15.92 7.16 -8.29
N PHE A 75 16.25 6.17 -7.47
CA PHE A 75 17.63 5.89 -7.06
C PHE A 75 18.07 4.48 -7.45
N ARG A 76 19.38 4.35 -7.66
CA ARG A 76 20.06 3.05 -7.72
C ARG A 76 21.19 3.03 -6.70
N LEU A 77 21.33 1.91 -6.00
CA LEU A 77 22.44 1.74 -5.07
C LEU A 77 23.76 1.52 -5.82
N VAL A 78 24.80 2.17 -5.32
CA VAL A 78 26.19 1.98 -5.74
C VAL A 78 26.99 1.48 -4.56
N SER A 79 27.61 0.31 -4.72
CA SER A 79 28.55 -0.20 -3.74
C SER A 79 29.85 0.59 -3.83
N CYS A 80 30.27 1.18 -2.71
CA CYS A 80 31.54 1.88 -2.58
C CYS A 80 32.00 1.75 -1.14
N ASP A 81 33.26 1.36 -0.92
CA ASP A 81 33.85 1.38 0.41
C ASP A 81 34.59 2.71 0.60
N ALA A 82 33.84 3.73 1.00
CA ALA A 82 34.35 5.07 1.27
C ALA A 82 34.20 5.44 2.76
N ALA A 83 33.86 4.47 3.61
CA ALA A 83 33.56 4.69 5.01
C ALA A 83 34.79 5.18 5.77
N THR A 84 34.62 6.28 6.47
CA THR A 84 35.55 6.77 7.48
C THR A 84 34.82 6.91 8.81
N ALA A 85 35.53 7.18 9.89
CA ALA A 85 34.88 7.48 11.17
C ALA A 85 33.88 8.65 11.01
N LEU A 86 32.79 8.66 11.77
CA LEU A 86 31.70 9.64 11.65
C LEU A 86 32.09 11.10 11.88
N ASP A 87 33.30 11.36 12.34
CA ASP A 87 33.89 12.67 12.54
C ASP A 87 34.81 13.09 11.38
N LYS A 88 34.88 12.28 10.32
CA LYS A 88 35.73 12.50 9.15
C LYS A 88 34.92 12.57 7.87
N ASP A 89 35.50 13.24 6.89
CA ASP A 89 35.04 13.22 5.51
C ASP A 89 35.18 11.80 4.93
N PRO A 90 34.29 11.37 4.02
CA PRO A 90 34.44 10.12 3.29
C PRO A 90 35.62 10.17 2.30
N ASP A 91 36.05 9.01 1.81
CA ASP A 91 37.04 8.96 0.73
C ASP A 91 36.44 9.50 -0.58
N TRP A 92 36.62 10.80 -0.82
CA TRP A 92 36.16 11.50 -2.02
C TRP A 92 36.66 10.86 -3.32
N LYS A 93 37.85 10.27 -3.31
CA LYS A 93 38.43 9.64 -4.50
C LYS A 93 37.72 8.32 -4.77
N ALA A 94 37.46 7.51 -3.74
CA ALA A 94 36.69 6.28 -3.85
C ALA A 94 35.27 6.56 -4.38
N LEU A 95 34.58 7.55 -3.81
CA LEU A 95 33.23 7.96 -4.23
C LEU A 95 33.19 8.42 -5.69
N SER A 96 34.13 9.29 -6.09
CA SER A 96 34.22 9.78 -7.46
C SER A 96 34.52 8.64 -8.45
N THR A 97 35.43 7.72 -8.09
CA THR A 97 35.79 6.56 -8.93
C THR A 97 34.61 5.61 -9.12
N ALA A 98 33.78 5.42 -8.08
CA ALA A 98 32.58 4.59 -8.13
C ALA A 98 31.39 5.28 -8.83
N GLY A 99 31.50 6.57 -9.18
CA GLY A 99 30.41 7.32 -9.82
C GLY A 99 29.23 7.57 -8.89
N VAL A 100 29.50 7.78 -7.60
CA VAL A 100 28.49 8.07 -6.58
C VAL A 100 28.04 9.53 -6.69
N GLY A 101 26.73 9.77 -6.83
CA GLY A 101 26.14 11.12 -6.92
C GLY A 101 25.68 11.70 -5.58
N ALA A 102 25.32 10.84 -4.63
CA ALA A 102 25.14 11.18 -3.22
C ALA A 102 25.65 10.05 -2.32
N PHE A 103 26.18 10.39 -1.16
CA PHE A 103 26.72 9.43 -0.20
C PHE A 103 26.09 9.64 1.16
N ALA A 104 25.58 8.57 1.78
CA ALA A 104 25.03 8.59 3.12
C ALA A 104 25.77 7.62 4.04
N ASP A 105 26.11 8.07 5.24
CA ASP A 105 26.65 7.24 6.32
C ASP A 105 25.96 7.55 7.64
N GLY A 106 26.32 6.81 8.70
CA GLY A 106 25.69 6.97 9.99
C GLY A 106 26.19 6.01 11.06
N SER A 107 25.63 6.13 12.26
CA SER A 107 25.80 5.15 13.34
C SER A 107 24.46 4.81 13.95
N VAL A 108 24.40 3.62 14.53
CA VAL A 108 23.37 3.23 15.48
C VAL A 108 24.05 2.69 16.73
N THR A 109 23.75 3.28 17.89
CA THR A 109 24.36 2.90 19.17
C THR A 109 23.28 2.63 20.20
N ARG A 110 23.44 1.56 20.98
CA ARG A 110 22.50 1.22 22.04
C ARG A 110 22.83 1.99 23.32
N ALA A 111 21.90 2.82 23.79
CA ALA A 111 22.02 3.52 25.06
C ALA A 111 21.78 2.59 26.26
N ALA A 112 22.25 3.00 27.44
CA ALA A 112 22.11 2.23 28.68
C ALA A 112 20.65 1.98 29.09
N ASP A 113 19.74 2.87 28.71
CA ASP A 113 18.30 2.75 28.95
C ASP A 113 17.57 1.82 27.94
N GLY A 114 18.32 1.22 27.00
CA GLY A 114 17.82 0.30 25.99
C GLY A 114 17.25 0.97 24.73
N ARG A 115 17.20 2.31 24.67
CA ARG A 115 16.92 3.05 23.42
C ARG A 115 18.15 3.06 22.52
N TYR A 116 17.94 3.46 21.27
CA TYR A 116 18.98 3.55 20.27
C TYR A 116 19.15 5.00 19.81
N GLU A 117 20.38 5.49 19.78
CA GLU A 117 20.72 6.72 19.09
C GLU A 117 21.10 6.37 17.64
N ILE A 118 20.39 6.98 16.68
CA ILE A 118 20.69 6.84 15.25
C ILE A 118 21.20 8.20 14.77
N LYS A 119 22.38 8.23 14.16
CA LYS A 119 22.94 9.41 13.51
C LYS A 119 23.08 9.12 12.02
N PHE A 120 22.79 10.09 11.18
CA PHE A 120 23.06 10.02 9.75
C PHE A 120 23.70 11.31 9.27
N ARG A 121 24.50 11.20 8.21
CA ARG A 121 25.01 12.31 7.41
C ARG A 121 24.80 12.03 5.94
N LEU A 122 24.62 13.08 5.15
CA LEU A 122 24.45 13.04 3.70
C LEU A 122 25.46 14.00 3.07
N PHE A 123 26.11 13.54 2.00
CA PHE A 123 27.17 14.27 1.30
C PHE A 123 26.88 14.40 -0.18
N ASP A 124 27.35 15.51 -0.77
CA ASP A 124 27.49 15.73 -2.21
C ASP A 124 28.95 15.44 -2.60
N PRO A 125 29.27 14.28 -3.22
CA PRO A 125 30.64 13.91 -3.56
C PRO A 125 31.27 14.79 -4.65
N VAL A 126 30.46 15.50 -5.44
CA VAL A 126 30.96 16.42 -6.49
C VAL A 126 31.46 17.70 -5.84
N LYS A 127 30.70 18.25 -4.90
CA LYS A 127 31.08 19.45 -4.15
C LYS A 127 32.00 19.16 -2.97
N LYS A 128 32.14 17.89 -2.59
CA LYS A 128 32.92 17.42 -1.43
C LYS A 128 32.48 18.10 -0.14
N GLN A 129 31.18 18.10 0.10
CA GLN A 129 30.59 18.76 1.25
C GLN A 129 29.46 17.92 1.84
N GLU A 130 29.28 18.04 3.14
CA GLU A 130 28.08 17.59 3.82
C GLU A 130 26.90 18.49 3.44
N THR A 131 25.74 17.90 3.19
CA THR A 131 24.52 18.60 2.77
C THR A 131 23.38 18.43 3.76
N ASP A 132 23.44 17.40 4.62
CA ASP A 132 22.46 17.22 5.69
C ASP A 132 22.98 16.27 6.78
N GLU A 133 22.48 16.45 7.99
CA GLU A 133 22.71 15.53 9.11
C GLU A 133 21.48 15.47 10.03
N ALA A 134 21.32 14.36 10.76
CA ALA A 134 20.41 14.31 11.90
C ALA A 134 20.79 13.26 12.93
N SER A 135 20.24 13.44 14.12
CA SER A 135 20.27 12.46 15.20
C SER A 135 18.86 12.20 15.73
N TYR A 136 18.55 10.93 15.98
CA TYR A 136 17.29 10.48 16.53
C TYR A 136 17.53 9.57 17.72
N ILE A 137 16.63 9.62 18.69
CA ILE A 137 16.55 8.63 19.77
C ILE A 137 15.29 7.81 19.54
N SER A 138 15.44 6.50 19.36
CA SER A 138 14.36 5.57 19.03
C SER A 138 14.26 4.46 20.07
N PRO A 139 13.04 4.07 20.49
CA PRO A 139 12.80 2.74 21.05
C PRO A 139 13.27 1.65 20.09
N LYS A 140 13.57 0.46 20.62
CA LYS A 140 13.97 -0.70 19.81
C LYS A 140 12.95 -1.02 18.71
N ASP A 141 11.67 -0.96 19.04
CA ASP A 141 10.59 -1.40 18.14
C ASP A 141 10.29 -0.39 17.01
N ASP A 142 10.78 0.84 17.13
CA ASP A 142 10.58 1.90 16.12
C ASP A 142 11.80 2.09 15.20
N LEU A 143 12.87 1.29 15.35
CA LEU A 143 14.10 1.44 14.57
C LEU A 143 13.85 1.47 13.05
N ARG A 144 12.95 0.61 12.54
CA ARG A 144 12.55 0.60 11.13
C ARG A 144 11.87 1.91 10.72
N LEU A 145 10.95 2.42 11.54
CA LEU A 145 10.28 3.69 11.29
C LEU A 145 11.29 4.84 11.17
N TYR A 146 12.30 4.88 12.03
CA TYR A 146 13.35 5.91 11.94
C TYR A 146 14.28 5.72 10.74
N ALA A 147 14.55 4.49 10.31
CA ALA A 147 15.25 4.25 9.04
C ALA A 147 14.43 4.79 7.84
N HIS A 148 13.12 4.53 7.80
CA HIS A 148 12.21 5.09 6.79
C HIS A 148 12.20 6.63 6.82
N LYS A 149 12.18 7.24 8.02
CA LYS A 149 12.26 8.73 8.16
C LYS A 149 13.57 9.30 7.64
N ILE A 150 14.69 8.58 7.82
CA ILE A 150 15.98 8.99 7.24
C ILE A 150 15.92 8.89 5.72
N ALA A 151 15.35 7.81 5.18
CA ALA A 151 15.14 7.68 3.74
C ALA A 151 14.26 8.80 3.17
N ASP A 152 13.18 9.17 3.86
CA ASP A 152 12.30 10.27 3.46
C ASP A 152 13.06 11.60 3.40
N ARG A 153 13.92 11.85 4.39
CA ARG A 153 14.76 13.05 4.44
C ARG A 153 15.80 13.07 3.32
N ILE A 154 16.49 11.96 3.07
CA ILE A 154 17.44 11.85 1.95
C ILE A 154 16.72 12.08 0.62
N PHE A 155 15.57 11.43 0.42
CA PHE A 155 14.75 11.59 -0.77
C PHE A 155 14.37 13.05 -0.97
N GLU A 156 13.80 13.70 0.06
CA GLU A 156 13.40 15.12 -0.02
C GLU A 156 14.58 16.05 -0.31
N ARG A 157 15.75 15.80 0.28
CA ARG A 157 16.95 16.61 0.00
C ARG A 157 17.43 16.50 -1.44
N LEU A 158 17.31 15.32 -2.04
CA LEU A 158 17.84 15.05 -3.38
C LEU A 158 16.84 15.34 -4.50
N THR A 159 15.53 15.23 -4.23
CA THR A 159 14.47 15.41 -5.24
C THR A 159 13.67 16.68 -5.06
N GLY A 160 13.63 17.26 -3.85
CA GLY A 160 12.73 18.35 -3.48
C GLY A 160 11.28 17.91 -3.23
N GLU A 161 10.97 16.61 -3.33
CA GLU A 161 9.64 16.06 -3.08
C GLU A 161 9.60 15.32 -1.73
N LYS A 162 8.44 15.32 -1.06
CA LYS A 162 8.26 14.55 0.18
C LYS A 162 8.35 13.04 -0.09
N GLY A 163 9.10 12.32 0.75
CA GLY A 163 9.08 10.86 0.76
C GLY A 163 7.77 10.29 1.32
N ASP A 164 7.50 9.02 1.01
CA ASP A 164 6.35 8.25 1.47
C ASP A 164 6.76 6.95 2.19
N PHE A 165 8.02 6.80 2.58
CA PHE A 165 8.55 5.56 3.15
C PHE A 165 8.06 5.38 4.58
N ALA A 166 8.08 6.42 5.42
CA ALA A 166 7.55 6.40 6.79
C ALA A 166 6.02 6.53 6.81
N THR A 167 5.34 5.75 5.97
CA THR A 167 3.89 5.60 5.90
C THR A 167 3.51 4.15 6.19
N ARG A 168 2.21 3.87 6.24
CA ARG A 168 1.66 2.53 6.43
C ARG A 168 0.68 2.21 5.32
N ILE A 169 0.48 0.93 5.10
CA ILE A 169 -0.59 0.40 4.25
C ILE A 169 -1.57 -0.38 5.11
N ALA A 170 -2.85 -0.32 4.75
CA ALA A 170 -3.87 -1.24 5.23
C ALA A 170 -4.31 -2.15 4.10
N TYR A 171 -4.70 -3.37 4.44
CA TYR A 171 -5.25 -4.33 3.48
C TYR A 171 -6.11 -5.37 4.19
N VAL A 172 -7.00 -6.03 3.45
CA VAL A 172 -7.79 -7.15 3.95
C VAL A 172 -7.05 -8.45 3.65
N SER A 173 -6.88 -9.31 4.66
CA SER A 173 -6.38 -10.67 4.51
C SER A 173 -7.45 -11.68 4.88
N GLN A 174 -7.68 -12.66 3.99
CA GLN A 174 -8.47 -13.85 4.28
C GLN A 174 -7.54 -15.06 4.48
N GLN A 175 -7.34 -15.49 5.72
CA GLN A 175 -6.47 -16.62 6.03
C GLN A 175 -7.17 -17.97 5.92
N ALA A 176 -8.49 -17.99 6.15
CA ALA A 176 -9.33 -19.19 6.05
C ALA A 176 -10.77 -18.80 5.70
N LYS A 177 -11.62 -19.80 5.44
CA LYS A 177 -13.06 -19.58 5.35
C LYS A 177 -13.55 -18.94 6.66
N ASN A 178 -14.26 -17.81 6.56
CA ASN A 178 -14.77 -17.06 7.71
C ASN A 178 -13.68 -16.55 8.67
N ASN A 179 -12.48 -16.23 8.18
CA ASN A 179 -11.43 -15.56 8.94
C ASN A 179 -10.86 -14.40 8.11
N TYR A 180 -11.37 -13.20 8.37
CA TYR A 180 -11.00 -11.96 7.69
C TYR A 180 -10.36 -11.02 8.69
N ALA A 181 -9.28 -10.37 8.27
CA ALA A 181 -8.60 -9.37 9.06
C ALA A 181 -8.32 -8.10 8.26
N ILE A 182 -8.44 -6.95 8.91
CA ILE A 182 -7.77 -5.73 8.45
C ILE A 182 -6.36 -5.77 9.04
N MET A 183 -5.38 -5.79 8.17
CA MET A 183 -3.96 -5.72 8.50
C MET A 183 -3.48 -4.29 8.30
N VAL A 184 -2.53 -3.86 9.13
CA VAL A 184 -1.77 -2.62 8.95
C VAL A 184 -0.29 -2.97 8.98
N ALA A 185 0.46 -2.57 7.96
CA ALA A 185 1.88 -2.82 7.80
C ALA A 185 2.62 -1.53 7.44
N ASP A 186 3.94 -1.53 7.55
CA ASP A 186 4.77 -0.45 7.01
C ASP A 186 4.65 -0.38 5.47
N SER A 187 5.03 0.73 4.85
CA SER A 187 4.84 0.97 3.41
C SER A 187 5.51 -0.07 2.51
N ASP A 188 6.54 -0.75 3.02
CA ASP A 188 7.29 -1.82 2.39
C ASP A 188 6.71 -3.23 2.67
N GLY A 189 5.63 -3.32 3.43
CA GLY A 189 4.94 -4.55 3.81
C GLY A 189 5.45 -5.21 5.10
N TYR A 190 6.50 -4.67 5.74
CA TYR A 190 7.01 -5.21 7.00
C TYR A 190 6.11 -4.86 8.19
N ASN A 191 6.39 -5.48 9.34
CA ASN A 191 5.67 -5.29 10.59
C ASN A 191 4.12 -5.40 10.49
N PRO A 192 3.56 -6.41 9.79
CA PRO A 192 2.11 -6.52 9.67
C PRO A 192 1.45 -6.79 11.03
N GLN A 193 0.54 -5.90 11.43
CA GLN A 193 -0.27 -5.98 12.64
C GLN A 193 -1.74 -6.21 12.30
N VAL A 194 -2.42 -7.02 13.10
CA VAL A 194 -3.87 -7.22 12.98
C VAL A 194 -4.59 -6.04 13.66
N ALA A 195 -5.20 -5.15 12.89
CA ALA A 195 -6.02 -4.07 13.43
C ALA A 195 -7.42 -4.57 13.83
N LEU A 196 -8.03 -5.40 12.98
CA LEU A 196 -9.34 -5.98 13.20
C LEU A 196 -9.37 -7.42 12.70
N ARG A 197 -10.06 -8.32 13.42
CA ARG A 197 -10.34 -9.67 12.96
C ARG A 197 -11.79 -10.05 13.24
N ILE A 198 -12.48 -10.51 12.20
CA ILE A 198 -13.89 -10.89 12.24
C ILE A 198 -14.17 -12.13 11.38
N ARG A 199 -15.36 -12.72 11.55
CA ARG A 199 -15.77 -13.94 10.85
C ARG A 199 -16.52 -13.71 9.54
N HIS A 200 -16.66 -12.45 9.13
CA HIS A 200 -17.46 -12.03 7.98
C HIS A 200 -16.59 -11.25 6.99
N PRO A 201 -16.94 -11.26 5.69
CA PRO A 201 -16.19 -10.51 4.69
C PRO A 201 -16.04 -9.02 5.05
N ILE A 202 -14.88 -8.48 4.70
CA ILE A 202 -14.54 -7.06 4.73
C ILE A 202 -14.20 -6.66 3.30
N ILE A 203 -14.78 -5.57 2.82
CA ILE A 203 -14.50 -5.02 1.49
C ILE A 203 -14.43 -3.49 1.55
N SER A 204 -13.83 -2.89 0.53
CA SER A 204 -13.75 -1.44 0.32
C SER A 204 -13.29 -0.69 1.57
N ILE A 205 -12.01 -0.81 1.92
CA ILE A 205 -11.43 -0.08 3.05
C ILE A 205 -10.91 1.28 2.61
N ASP A 206 -10.97 2.27 3.50
CA ASP A 206 -10.41 3.60 3.25
C ASP A 206 -9.81 4.19 4.53
N TRP A 207 -8.60 4.74 4.44
CA TRP A 207 -7.91 5.37 5.55
C TRP A 207 -8.40 6.81 5.73
N SER A 208 -8.67 7.20 6.97
CA SER A 208 -8.91 8.61 7.29
C SER A 208 -7.68 9.47 6.96
N PRO A 209 -7.84 10.73 6.53
CA PRO A 209 -6.71 11.61 6.18
C PRO A 209 -5.71 11.87 7.30
N ASN A 210 -6.11 11.65 8.57
CA ASN A 210 -5.24 11.77 9.73
C ASN A 210 -4.58 10.44 10.16
N GLY A 211 -4.90 9.34 9.47
CA GLY A 211 -4.37 8.01 9.69
C GLY A 211 -4.77 7.30 10.98
N ARG A 212 -5.78 7.80 11.70
CA ARG A 212 -6.21 7.21 12.97
C ARG A 212 -7.36 6.22 12.82
N GLN A 213 -8.08 6.28 11.70
CA GLN A 213 -9.29 5.52 11.48
C GLN A 213 -9.30 4.83 10.12
N ILE A 214 -9.97 3.69 10.06
CA ILE A 214 -10.26 2.97 8.82
C ILE A 214 -11.78 2.84 8.69
N ALA A 215 -12.32 3.32 7.58
CA ALA A 215 -13.68 3.02 7.16
C ALA A 215 -13.69 1.72 6.34
N TYR A 216 -14.71 0.89 6.49
CA TYR A 216 -14.82 -0.37 5.75
C TYR A 216 -16.27 -0.84 5.67
N THR A 217 -16.54 -1.71 4.70
CA THR A 217 -17.82 -2.41 4.60
C THR A 217 -17.69 -3.79 5.22
N SER A 218 -18.64 -4.18 6.08
CA SER A 218 -18.70 -5.52 6.67
C SER A 218 -20.09 -6.13 6.54
N PHE A 219 -20.12 -7.46 6.48
CA PHE A 219 -21.34 -8.27 6.46
C PHE A 219 -21.66 -8.89 7.83
N GLU A 220 -21.02 -8.42 8.91
CA GLU A 220 -21.18 -8.97 10.27
C GLU A 220 -22.60 -8.82 10.85
N THR A 221 -23.43 -7.94 10.27
CA THR A 221 -24.83 -7.73 10.67
C THR A 221 -25.83 -8.50 9.78
N GLY A 222 -25.36 -9.42 8.94
CA GLY A 222 -26.19 -10.16 7.97
C GLY A 222 -26.55 -9.39 6.69
N LYS A 223 -26.10 -8.14 6.57
CA LYS A 223 -26.21 -7.28 5.37
C LYS A 223 -24.96 -6.39 5.27
N PRO A 224 -24.62 -5.84 4.09
CA PRO A 224 -23.53 -4.88 3.98
C PRO A 224 -23.82 -3.61 4.78
N THR A 225 -22.89 -3.28 5.67
CA THR A 225 -22.97 -2.17 6.61
C THR A 225 -21.61 -1.46 6.64
N VAL A 226 -21.61 -0.13 6.67
CA VAL A 226 -20.39 0.67 6.74
C VAL A 226 -20.02 0.94 8.19
N TRP A 227 -18.77 0.68 8.53
CA TRP A 227 -18.17 0.86 9.85
C TRP A 227 -16.98 1.80 9.77
N ILE A 228 -16.69 2.47 10.89
CA ILE A 228 -15.39 3.12 11.13
C ILE A 228 -14.76 2.49 12.38
N HIS A 229 -13.48 2.14 12.25
CA HIS A 229 -12.65 1.58 13.31
C HIS A 229 -11.52 2.55 13.66
N ASP A 230 -11.38 2.85 14.95
CA ASP A 230 -10.28 3.65 15.49
C ASP A 230 -9.10 2.74 15.85
N LEU A 231 -7.97 2.96 15.20
CA LEU A 231 -6.78 2.10 15.29
C LEU A 231 -6.08 2.19 16.66
N SER A 232 -6.24 3.31 17.37
CA SER A 232 -5.58 3.54 18.66
C SER A 232 -6.34 2.92 19.83
N THR A 233 -7.67 2.97 19.78
CA THR A 233 -8.54 2.51 20.88
C THR A 233 -9.18 1.16 20.61
N GLY A 234 -9.13 0.68 19.36
CA GLY A 234 -9.85 -0.51 18.91
C GLY A 234 -11.37 -0.32 18.79
N LYS A 235 -11.91 0.86 19.13
CA LYS A 235 -13.34 1.12 19.10
C LYS A 235 -13.88 1.07 17.67
N ARG A 236 -15.09 0.55 17.52
CA ARG A 236 -15.81 0.44 16.25
C ARG A 236 -17.18 1.08 16.38
N ARG A 237 -17.63 1.72 15.31
CA ARG A 237 -18.98 2.28 15.24
C ARG A 237 -19.55 2.11 13.85
N GLN A 238 -20.84 1.80 13.82
CA GLN A 238 -21.63 1.71 12.60
C GLN A 238 -21.95 3.12 12.10
N VAL A 239 -21.81 3.37 10.81
CA VAL A 239 -21.96 4.71 10.21
C VAL A 239 -23.08 4.75 9.19
N ALA A 240 -23.25 3.68 8.40
CA ALA A 240 -24.38 3.54 7.49
C ALA A 240 -24.92 2.11 7.53
N ALA A 241 -26.21 1.98 7.84
CA ALA A 241 -26.92 0.69 7.94
C ALA A 241 -28.38 0.80 7.50
N PHE A 242 -28.61 1.53 6.42
CA PHE A 242 -29.93 1.72 5.83
C PHE A 242 -30.42 0.43 5.15
N ARG A 243 -31.66 0.44 4.68
CA ARG A 243 -32.22 -0.70 3.92
C ARG A 243 -31.43 -0.90 2.62
N GLY A 244 -31.18 -2.16 2.25
CA GLY A 244 -30.45 -2.50 1.04
C GLY A 244 -28.94 -2.48 1.23
N ASN A 245 -28.21 -2.13 0.16
CA ASN A 245 -26.76 -2.04 0.14
C ASN A 245 -26.25 -0.80 0.88
N ASN A 246 -25.18 -0.95 1.68
CA ASN A 246 -24.42 0.14 2.29
C ASN A 246 -22.93 -0.22 2.14
N SER A 247 -22.22 0.45 1.24
CA SER A 247 -20.84 0.04 0.91
C SER A 247 -19.96 1.20 0.46
N ALA A 248 -18.72 0.87 0.11
CA ALA A 248 -17.75 1.75 -0.53
C ALA A 248 -17.60 3.11 0.19
N PRO A 249 -17.17 3.11 1.46
CA PRO A 249 -16.88 4.34 2.17
C PRO A 249 -15.65 5.04 1.58
N ALA A 250 -15.69 6.37 1.53
CA ALA A 250 -14.52 7.20 1.24
C ALA A 250 -14.55 8.47 2.10
N PHE A 251 -13.48 8.75 2.83
CA PHE A 251 -13.34 9.96 3.62
C PHE A 251 -13.15 11.19 2.72
N SER A 252 -13.74 12.31 3.11
CA SER A 252 -13.35 13.62 2.56
C SER A 252 -11.93 13.98 3.02
N PRO A 253 -11.20 14.83 2.27
CA PRO A 253 -9.82 15.20 2.62
C PRO A 253 -9.68 15.91 3.97
N ASP A 254 -10.75 16.58 4.43
CA ASP A 254 -10.81 17.21 5.75
C ASP A 254 -11.16 16.22 6.89
N GLY A 255 -11.54 14.99 6.56
CA GLY A 255 -11.94 13.94 7.50
C GLY A 255 -13.29 14.14 8.20
N GLY A 256 -14.06 15.16 7.83
CA GLY A 256 -15.35 15.48 8.46
C GLY A 256 -16.52 14.70 7.86
N THR A 257 -16.44 14.37 6.57
CA THR A 257 -17.49 13.73 5.78
C THR A 257 -17.05 12.35 5.31
N LEU A 258 -18.02 11.45 5.16
CA LEU A 258 -17.88 10.16 4.48
C LEU A 258 -18.80 10.15 3.26
N ALA A 259 -18.29 9.71 2.11
CA ALA A 259 -19.11 9.29 0.98
C ALA A 259 -19.37 7.79 1.06
N VAL A 260 -20.60 7.37 0.77
CA VAL A 260 -21.02 5.96 0.80
C VAL A 260 -21.99 5.66 -0.34
N ALA A 261 -21.94 4.43 -0.86
CA ALA A 261 -22.90 3.93 -1.84
C ALA A 261 -24.09 3.28 -1.13
N LEU A 262 -25.30 3.83 -1.29
CA LEU A 262 -26.53 3.33 -0.68
C LEU A 262 -27.58 2.99 -1.72
N SER A 263 -28.27 1.86 -1.53
CA SER A 263 -29.41 1.47 -2.38
C SER A 263 -30.78 1.72 -1.72
N LYS A 264 -30.84 2.63 -0.74
CA LYS A 264 -32.01 2.79 0.13
C LYS A 264 -33.27 3.31 -0.58
N ASP A 265 -33.10 4.09 -1.64
CA ASP A 265 -34.20 4.78 -2.37
C ASP A 265 -34.44 4.20 -3.78
N GLY A 266 -33.89 3.03 -4.09
CA GLY A 266 -33.87 2.49 -5.46
C GLY A 266 -32.64 2.94 -6.25
N GLY A 267 -32.17 2.07 -7.17
CA GLY A 267 -30.81 2.17 -7.71
C GLY A 267 -29.75 2.10 -6.60
N THR A 268 -28.48 2.30 -6.94
CA THR A 268 -27.42 2.57 -5.94
C THR A 268 -26.93 3.98 -6.19
N ASN A 269 -26.99 4.85 -5.19
CA ASN A 269 -26.59 6.24 -5.31
C ASN A 269 -25.52 6.57 -4.26
N ILE A 270 -24.75 7.61 -4.51
CA ILE A 270 -23.76 8.12 -3.55
C ILE A 270 -24.47 9.07 -2.60
N TYR A 271 -24.19 8.90 -1.31
CA TYR A 271 -24.63 9.76 -0.24
C TYR A 271 -23.43 10.28 0.53
N LEU A 272 -23.59 11.47 1.11
CA LEU A 272 -22.64 12.08 2.01
C LEU A 272 -23.24 12.14 3.40
N LEU A 273 -22.47 11.80 4.41
CA LEU A 273 -22.85 11.89 5.82
C LEU A 273 -21.63 12.26 6.65
N ASP A 274 -21.85 12.84 7.82
CA ASP A 274 -20.77 13.11 8.76
C ASP A 274 -20.11 11.79 9.17
N THR A 275 -18.84 11.84 9.53
CA THR A 275 -18.15 10.62 9.98
C THR A 275 -18.82 10.00 11.20
N ASN A 276 -19.59 10.73 12.02
CA ASN A 276 -20.38 10.20 13.13
C ASN A 276 -21.69 9.48 12.72
N GLY A 277 -22.05 9.47 11.42
CA GLY A 277 -23.26 8.85 10.88
C GLY A 277 -24.46 9.79 10.72
N GLN A 278 -24.32 11.08 11.03
CA GLN A 278 -25.40 12.08 10.97
C GLN A 278 -25.37 12.86 9.65
N ASN A 279 -26.35 13.77 9.46
CA ASN A 279 -26.40 14.69 8.33
C ASN A 279 -26.34 14.02 6.94
N LEU A 280 -27.02 12.88 6.82
CA LEU A 280 -27.14 12.17 5.55
C LEU A 280 -27.79 13.06 4.48
N ARG A 281 -27.08 13.28 3.37
CA ARG A 281 -27.57 13.96 2.19
C ARG A 281 -27.27 13.16 0.94
N GLN A 282 -28.22 13.13 0.01
CA GLN A 282 -28.04 12.47 -1.27
C GLN A 282 -27.11 13.29 -2.17
N PHE A 283 -26.11 12.65 -2.77
CA PHE A 283 -25.16 13.31 -3.66
C PHE A 283 -25.43 13.00 -5.12
N THR A 284 -25.68 11.74 -5.48
CA THR A 284 -26.15 11.38 -6.83
C THR A 284 -27.60 10.94 -6.82
N THR A 285 -28.25 11.07 -7.97
CA THR A 285 -29.67 10.79 -8.17
C THR A 285 -29.86 10.05 -9.48
N GLY A 286 -30.80 9.10 -9.52
CA GLY A 286 -31.15 8.37 -10.73
C GLY A 286 -31.35 6.88 -10.46
N GLY A 287 -31.67 6.14 -11.53
CA GLY A 287 -31.84 4.69 -11.50
C GLY A 287 -30.58 3.89 -11.81
N SER A 288 -29.46 4.55 -12.13
CA SER A 288 -28.15 3.91 -12.35
C SER A 288 -27.55 3.38 -11.04
N ILE A 289 -26.49 2.60 -11.16
CA ILE A 289 -25.60 2.21 -10.08
C ILE A 289 -24.43 3.19 -10.05
N ASP A 290 -24.42 4.10 -9.08
CA ASP A 290 -23.29 4.95 -8.73
C ASP A 290 -22.63 4.41 -7.44
N THR A 291 -21.35 4.04 -7.52
CA THR A 291 -20.60 3.39 -6.43
C THR A 291 -19.11 3.75 -6.47
N GLU A 292 -18.34 3.25 -5.50
CA GLU A 292 -16.89 3.47 -5.38
C GLU A 292 -16.51 4.97 -5.45
N PRO A 293 -17.08 5.80 -4.55
CA PRO A 293 -16.72 7.21 -4.49
C PRO A 293 -15.25 7.37 -4.10
N ALA A 294 -14.59 8.38 -4.65
CA ALA A 294 -13.26 8.85 -4.26
C ALA A 294 -13.24 10.38 -4.32
N PHE A 295 -12.91 11.03 -3.21
CA PHE A 295 -12.78 12.48 -3.19
C PHE A 295 -11.53 12.93 -3.96
N SER A 296 -11.61 14.08 -4.64
CA SER A 296 -10.41 14.79 -5.07
C SER A 296 -9.67 15.33 -3.83
N PRO A 297 -8.33 15.43 -3.85
CA PRO A 297 -7.55 15.93 -2.70
C PRO A 297 -7.93 17.36 -2.29
N ASP A 298 -8.38 18.18 -3.23
CA ASP A 298 -8.86 19.54 -2.98
C ASP A 298 -10.32 19.61 -2.50
N GLY A 299 -11.00 18.46 -2.37
CA GLY A 299 -12.38 18.35 -1.90
C GLY A 299 -13.44 18.89 -2.86
N LYS A 300 -13.07 19.31 -4.08
CA LYS A 300 -14.01 19.93 -5.02
C LYS A 300 -14.83 18.93 -5.81
N TYR A 301 -14.35 17.71 -5.99
CA TYR A 301 -15.00 16.68 -6.78
C TYR A 301 -15.09 15.36 -6.02
N ILE A 302 -16.10 14.57 -6.38
CA ILE A 302 -16.14 13.14 -6.08
C ILE A 302 -16.12 12.41 -7.41
N TYR A 303 -15.10 11.57 -7.59
CA TYR A 303 -15.00 10.59 -8.65
C TYR A 303 -15.75 9.34 -8.24
N PHE A 304 -16.37 8.64 -9.18
CA PHE A 304 -17.13 7.44 -8.88
C PHE A 304 -17.35 6.58 -10.12
N THR A 305 -17.64 5.31 -9.89
CA THR A 305 -18.07 4.36 -10.92
C THR A 305 -19.57 4.52 -11.17
N SER A 306 -19.99 4.64 -12.43
CA SER A 306 -21.40 4.68 -12.82
C SER A 306 -21.70 3.87 -14.07
N ASP A 307 -22.83 3.16 -14.08
CA ASP A 307 -23.35 2.45 -15.26
C ASP A 307 -24.36 3.26 -16.09
N ARG A 308 -24.53 4.56 -15.80
CA ARG A 308 -25.53 5.43 -16.48
C ARG A 308 -25.39 5.49 -18.02
N GLY A 309 -24.23 5.15 -18.55
CA GLY A 309 -23.94 5.06 -19.99
C GLY A 309 -24.02 3.64 -20.56
N GLY A 310 -24.59 2.68 -19.82
CA GLY A 310 -24.72 1.28 -20.18
C GLY A 310 -23.74 0.37 -19.43
N ASN A 311 -22.43 0.60 -19.58
CA ASN A 311 -21.38 -0.12 -18.84
C ASN A 311 -20.76 0.76 -17.75
N PRO A 312 -20.23 0.17 -16.65
CA PRO A 312 -19.48 0.90 -15.63
C PRO A 312 -18.31 1.69 -16.19
N GLN A 313 -18.27 2.96 -15.83
CA GLN A 313 -17.28 3.94 -16.25
C GLN A 313 -17.00 4.92 -15.11
N ILE A 314 -15.87 5.61 -15.16
CA ILE A 314 -15.53 6.65 -14.19
C ILE A 314 -16.19 7.96 -14.58
N TYR A 315 -16.89 8.55 -13.62
CA TYR A 315 -17.44 9.90 -13.67
C TYR A 315 -16.86 10.72 -12.53
N ARG A 316 -16.96 12.05 -12.64
CA ARG A 316 -16.81 12.94 -11.50
C ARG A 316 -18.00 13.89 -11.41
N LYS A 317 -18.30 14.36 -10.21
CA LYS A 317 -19.32 15.38 -9.96
C LYS A 317 -18.78 16.42 -8.97
N PRO A 318 -19.03 17.72 -9.18
CA PRO A 318 -18.63 18.74 -8.21
C PRO A 318 -19.36 18.57 -6.87
N VAL A 319 -18.64 18.68 -5.76
CA VAL A 319 -19.19 18.63 -4.39
C VAL A 319 -20.15 19.78 -4.13
N ALA A 320 -19.90 20.94 -4.74
CA ALA A 320 -20.77 22.12 -4.69
C ALA A 320 -22.11 21.95 -5.44
N GLY A 321 -22.29 20.84 -6.17
CA GLY A 321 -23.48 20.58 -6.99
C GLY A 321 -23.23 20.78 -8.49
N GLY A 322 -24.22 20.41 -9.29
CA GLY A 322 -24.13 20.39 -10.76
C GLY A 322 -24.23 18.97 -11.35
N SER A 323 -23.95 18.88 -12.65
CA SER A 323 -24.01 17.63 -13.40
C SER A 323 -22.75 16.78 -13.20
N ALA A 324 -22.90 15.47 -13.30
CA ALA A 324 -21.74 14.59 -13.38
C ALA A 324 -21.20 14.56 -14.82
N GLU A 325 -19.89 14.47 -14.95
CA GLU A 325 -19.18 14.37 -16.23
C GLU A 325 -18.41 13.04 -16.29
N ARG A 326 -18.39 12.42 -17.48
CA ARG A 326 -17.65 11.17 -17.70
C ARG A 326 -16.16 11.47 -17.87
N ILE A 327 -15.32 10.68 -17.25
CA ILE A 327 -13.86 10.81 -17.28
C ILE A 327 -13.22 9.75 -18.17
N SER A 328 -13.63 8.49 -18.03
CA SER A 328 -13.03 7.39 -18.78
C SER A 328 -13.71 7.16 -20.13
N PHE A 329 -12.92 7.09 -21.20
CA PHE A 329 -13.38 6.82 -22.57
C PHE A 329 -12.50 5.75 -23.24
N GLY A 330 -12.91 5.24 -24.40
CA GLY A 330 -12.12 4.30 -25.20
C GLY A 330 -11.97 2.89 -24.61
N ASN A 331 -12.59 2.60 -23.46
CA ASN A 331 -12.64 1.29 -22.84
C ASN A 331 -14.09 0.82 -22.66
N ALA A 332 -14.30 -0.49 -22.60
CA ALA A 332 -15.64 -1.06 -22.43
C ALA A 332 -16.14 -0.97 -20.97
N TYR A 333 -15.21 -0.87 -20.01
CA TYR A 333 -15.48 -1.01 -18.59
C TYR A 333 -14.34 -0.38 -17.78
N ALA A 334 -14.67 0.50 -16.84
CA ALA A 334 -13.72 1.12 -15.92
C ALA A 334 -14.33 1.29 -14.52
N ILE A 335 -13.58 0.92 -13.48
CA ILE A 335 -14.03 0.91 -12.07
C ILE A 335 -12.90 1.30 -11.11
N SER A 336 -13.25 1.43 -9.82
CA SER A 336 -12.33 1.66 -8.70
C SER A 336 -11.41 2.87 -8.91
N PRO A 337 -11.96 4.10 -9.06
CA PRO A 337 -11.16 5.29 -9.27
C PRO A 337 -10.34 5.63 -8.02
N ALA A 338 -9.08 6.01 -8.22
CA ALA A 338 -8.20 6.59 -7.20
C ALA A 338 -7.63 7.89 -7.75
N VAL A 339 -7.77 8.99 -7.01
CA VAL A 339 -7.32 10.32 -7.46
C VAL A 339 -5.92 10.59 -6.90
N SER A 340 -5.00 11.04 -7.76
CA SER A 340 -3.65 11.43 -7.35
C SER A 340 -3.70 12.54 -6.31
N PRO A 341 -2.91 12.49 -5.21
CA PRO A 341 -2.77 13.58 -4.25
C PRO A 341 -2.30 14.91 -4.87
N LYS A 342 -1.65 14.86 -6.04
CA LYS A 342 -1.23 16.04 -6.81
C LYS A 342 -2.40 16.66 -7.63
N ASN A 343 -3.58 16.05 -7.61
CA ASN A 343 -4.82 16.49 -8.27
C ASN A 343 -4.73 16.64 -9.80
N ASP A 344 -3.83 15.87 -10.42
CA ASP A 344 -3.45 15.93 -11.83
C ASP A 344 -3.81 14.66 -12.60
N GLN A 345 -3.94 13.53 -11.91
CA GLN A 345 -4.16 12.21 -12.50
C GLN A 345 -5.28 11.45 -11.76
N VAL A 346 -5.89 10.49 -12.45
CA VAL A 346 -6.76 9.48 -11.86
C VAL A 346 -6.34 8.09 -12.33
N ALA A 347 -6.10 7.18 -11.39
CA ALA A 347 -5.90 5.77 -11.67
C ALA A 347 -7.23 5.02 -11.57
N TYR A 348 -7.40 3.98 -12.38
CA TYR A 348 -8.59 3.13 -12.33
C TYR A 348 -8.30 1.78 -12.99
N ILE A 349 -9.21 0.83 -12.78
CA ILE A 349 -9.12 -0.51 -13.32
C ILE A 349 -9.97 -0.62 -14.57
N VAL A 350 -9.39 -1.07 -15.69
CA VAL A 350 -10.11 -1.37 -16.93
C VAL A 350 -10.22 -2.88 -17.16
N ARG A 351 -11.31 -3.30 -17.82
CA ARG A 351 -11.46 -4.69 -18.27
C ARG A 351 -11.00 -4.86 -19.72
N THR A 352 -10.04 -5.76 -19.93
CA THR A 352 -9.48 -6.11 -21.25
C THR A 352 -9.46 -7.63 -21.40
N GLY A 353 -10.14 -8.17 -22.42
CA GLY A 353 -10.12 -9.60 -22.72
C GLY A 353 -10.61 -10.50 -21.57
N GLY A 354 -11.52 -10.02 -20.72
CA GLY A 354 -12.01 -10.75 -19.55
C GLY A 354 -11.16 -10.61 -18.29
N HIS A 355 -10.01 -9.94 -18.40
CA HIS A 355 -9.07 -9.66 -17.31
C HIS A 355 -9.07 -8.16 -16.96
N PHE A 356 -8.34 -7.80 -15.91
CA PHE A 356 -8.29 -6.45 -15.34
C PHE A 356 -6.88 -5.87 -15.39
N LYS A 357 -6.80 -4.57 -15.69
CA LYS A 357 -5.53 -3.84 -15.83
C LYS A 357 -5.63 -2.50 -15.12
N LEU A 358 -4.59 -2.14 -14.37
CA LEU A 358 -4.44 -0.80 -13.82
C LEU A 358 -3.95 0.16 -14.91
N VAL A 359 -4.66 1.27 -15.05
CA VAL A 359 -4.28 2.38 -15.93
C VAL A 359 -4.33 3.69 -15.13
N GLN A 360 -3.65 4.70 -15.66
CA GLN A 360 -3.68 6.07 -15.15
C GLN A 360 -4.03 7.03 -16.28
N GLN A 361 -4.92 7.97 -15.99
CA GLN A 361 -5.36 8.99 -16.93
C GLN A 361 -4.97 10.38 -16.42
N ASP A 362 -4.37 11.16 -17.31
CA ASP A 362 -4.08 12.57 -17.11
C ASP A 362 -5.36 13.40 -17.21
N LEU A 363 -5.65 14.19 -16.17
CA LEU A 363 -6.91 14.93 -16.07
C LEU A 363 -6.96 16.15 -17.00
N ALA A 364 -5.82 16.66 -17.46
CA ALA A 364 -5.76 17.82 -18.34
C ALA A 364 -5.87 17.44 -19.83
N THR A 365 -5.22 16.35 -20.22
CA THR A 365 -5.09 15.90 -21.61
C THR A 365 -6.00 14.71 -21.95
N GLY A 366 -6.44 13.95 -20.94
CA GLY A 366 -7.15 12.69 -21.12
C GLY A 366 -6.28 11.53 -21.59
N ASN A 367 -4.96 11.71 -21.66
CA ASN A 367 -4.03 10.65 -22.05
C ASN A 367 -4.07 9.51 -21.02
N VAL A 368 -4.07 8.26 -21.48
CA VAL A 368 -4.15 7.06 -20.62
C VAL A 368 -2.90 6.21 -20.81
N ILE A 369 -2.21 5.90 -19.72
CA ILE A 369 -1.06 5.00 -19.71
C ILE A 369 -1.36 3.73 -18.89
N PRO A 370 -0.93 2.55 -19.36
CA PRO A 370 -1.01 1.33 -18.57
C PRO A 370 0.09 1.26 -17.50
N LEU A 371 -0.28 0.93 -16.26
CA LEU A 371 0.67 0.79 -15.15
C LEU A 371 0.90 -0.65 -14.71
N SER A 372 0.00 -1.58 -15.02
CA SER A 372 0.19 -3.01 -14.71
C SER A 372 0.13 -3.89 -15.95
N GLU A 373 0.59 -5.13 -15.82
CA GLU A 373 0.22 -6.19 -16.75
C GLU A 373 -1.26 -6.57 -16.59
N ILE A 374 -1.81 -7.27 -17.58
CA ILE A 374 -3.17 -7.81 -17.53
C ILE A 374 -3.23 -8.94 -16.48
N GLY A 375 -4.23 -8.92 -15.60
CA GLY A 375 -4.38 -9.89 -14.52
C GLY A 375 -5.72 -9.79 -13.82
N LYS A 376 -5.74 -10.00 -12.50
CA LYS A 376 -6.89 -9.71 -11.62
C LYS A 376 -6.53 -8.55 -10.71
N ASN A 377 -6.25 -7.41 -11.33
CA ASN A 377 -5.83 -6.21 -10.62
C ASN A 377 -7.06 -5.44 -10.14
N GLU A 378 -7.05 -5.01 -8.88
CA GLU A 378 -8.16 -4.31 -8.25
C GLU A 378 -7.70 -3.30 -7.20
N SER A 379 -8.63 -2.42 -6.81
CA SER A 379 -8.53 -1.49 -5.68
C SER A 379 -7.20 -0.72 -5.60
N PRO A 380 -6.87 0.13 -6.60
CA PRO A 380 -5.68 0.96 -6.54
C PRO A 380 -5.78 2.05 -5.47
N SER A 381 -4.66 2.39 -4.84
CA SER A 381 -4.53 3.50 -3.89
C SER A 381 -3.19 4.20 -4.06
N TYR A 382 -3.20 5.53 -4.19
CA TYR A 382 -1.98 6.33 -4.27
C TYR A 382 -1.28 6.42 -2.92
N SER A 383 0.05 6.45 -2.93
CA SER A 383 0.86 6.91 -1.80
C SER A 383 0.66 8.42 -1.59
N PRO A 384 0.89 8.96 -0.38
CA PRO A 384 0.53 10.34 -0.05
C PRO A 384 1.31 11.42 -0.83
N ASN A 385 2.51 11.11 -1.34
CA ASN A 385 3.24 12.01 -2.23
C ASN A 385 2.80 11.89 -3.70
N GLY A 386 1.99 10.88 -4.04
CA GLY A 386 1.46 10.62 -5.37
C GLY A 386 2.46 9.99 -6.34
N ASN A 387 3.59 9.45 -5.88
CA ASN A 387 4.62 8.84 -6.75
C ASN A 387 4.45 7.32 -6.91
N MET A 388 3.72 6.68 -6.00
CA MET A 388 3.48 5.25 -6.02
C MET A 388 1.98 4.94 -5.97
N ILE A 389 1.60 3.79 -6.50
CA ILE A 389 0.26 3.21 -6.37
C ILE A 389 0.42 1.79 -5.84
N ILE A 390 -0.30 1.47 -4.77
CA ILE A 390 -0.53 0.09 -4.31
C ILE A 390 -1.82 -0.45 -4.92
N TYR A 391 -1.85 -1.72 -5.28
CA TYR A 391 -3.03 -2.40 -5.78
C TYR A 391 -2.99 -3.89 -5.42
N ALA A 392 -4.16 -4.53 -5.36
CA ALA A 392 -4.24 -5.98 -5.21
C ALA A 392 -4.17 -6.65 -6.58
N SER A 393 -3.52 -7.81 -6.64
CA SER A 393 -3.41 -8.66 -7.83
C SER A 393 -3.51 -10.13 -7.44
N GLU A 394 -3.48 -11.06 -8.39
CA GLU A 394 -3.53 -12.50 -8.12
C GLU A 394 -2.34 -13.21 -8.76
N VAL A 395 -1.69 -14.10 -7.99
CA VAL A 395 -0.67 -15.02 -8.52
C VAL A 395 -0.91 -16.41 -7.95
N GLY A 396 -0.97 -17.41 -8.82
CA GLY A 396 -1.22 -18.79 -8.39
C GLY A 396 -2.55 -18.97 -7.66
N GLY A 397 -3.57 -18.16 -7.99
CA GLY A 397 -4.89 -18.21 -7.35
C GLY A 397 -4.96 -17.56 -5.97
N LYS A 398 -3.92 -16.83 -5.55
CA LYS A 398 -3.91 -16.08 -4.27
C LYS A 398 -3.71 -14.60 -4.52
N GLY A 399 -4.53 -13.80 -3.86
CA GLY A 399 -4.45 -12.35 -3.80
C GLY A 399 -3.16 -11.89 -3.11
N VAL A 400 -2.52 -10.88 -3.69
CA VAL A 400 -1.25 -10.29 -3.23
C VAL A 400 -1.25 -8.79 -3.44
N LEU A 401 -0.33 -8.11 -2.74
CA LEU A 401 -0.10 -6.68 -2.93
C LEU A 401 1.05 -6.45 -3.91
N SER A 402 0.81 -5.50 -4.81
CA SER A 402 1.80 -5.00 -5.75
C SER A 402 1.84 -3.47 -5.67
N THR A 403 3.01 -2.90 -5.93
CA THR A 403 3.19 -1.46 -6.06
C THR A 403 3.76 -1.14 -7.44
N VAL A 404 3.46 0.06 -7.92
CA VAL A 404 4.01 0.60 -9.17
C VAL A 404 4.22 2.10 -9.02
N SER A 405 5.31 2.61 -9.58
CA SER A 405 5.53 4.05 -9.71
C SER A 405 4.56 4.65 -10.74
N THR A 406 4.18 5.91 -10.58
CA THR A 406 3.20 6.56 -11.47
C THR A 406 3.70 6.79 -12.90
N ASP A 407 5.01 6.73 -13.12
CA ASP A 407 5.59 6.69 -14.47
C ASP A 407 5.64 5.27 -15.06
N GLY A 408 5.25 4.25 -14.30
CA GLY A 408 5.26 2.84 -14.67
C GLY A 408 6.64 2.20 -14.73
N SER A 409 7.72 2.92 -14.36
CA SER A 409 9.10 2.48 -14.52
C SER A 409 9.53 1.43 -13.49
N THR A 410 8.94 1.46 -12.30
CA THR A 410 9.31 0.60 -11.17
C THR A 410 8.08 -0.13 -10.67
N ARG A 411 8.15 -1.45 -10.63
CA ARG A 411 7.10 -2.30 -10.08
C ARG A 411 7.69 -3.17 -8.99
N SER A 412 6.97 -3.34 -7.90
CA SER A 412 7.38 -4.30 -6.90
C SER A 412 6.22 -5.11 -6.35
N ARG A 413 6.53 -6.30 -5.85
CA ARG A 413 5.56 -7.15 -5.16
C ARG A 413 5.90 -7.19 -3.68
N LEU A 414 4.91 -6.95 -2.83
CA LEU A 414 5.09 -7.03 -1.38
C LEU A 414 4.84 -8.49 -0.95
N SER A 415 5.94 -9.24 -0.82
CA SER A 415 5.91 -10.62 -0.30
C SER A 415 5.69 -10.63 1.22
N GLY A 416 5.60 -11.78 1.88
CA GLY A 416 5.49 -11.88 3.35
C GLY A 416 4.11 -11.62 3.93
N THR A 417 3.17 -11.21 3.10
CA THR A 417 1.76 -11.09 3.44
C THR A 417 1.11 -12.49 3.40
N SER A 418 0.44 -12.87 4.49
CA SER A 418 -0.21 -14.19 4.61
C SER A 418 -1.70 -14.12 4.30
N GLY A 419 -2.23 -15.22 3.77
CA GLY A 419 -3.63 -15.32 3.34
C GLY A 419 -3.87 -14.81 1.92
N ASP A 420 -5.14 -14.78 1.55
CA ASP A 420 -5.63 -14.21 0.30
C ASP A 420 -5.91 -12.71 0.51
N ILE A 421 -5.12 -11.85 -0.14
CA ILE A 421 -5.08 -10.41 0.15
C ILE A 421 -5.86 -9.62 -0.89
N ARG A 422 -6.56 -8.59 -0.43
CA ARG A 422 -7.40 -7.71 -1.24
C ARG A 422 -7.51 -6.32 -0.63
N GLU A 423 -8.09 -5.40 -1.39
CA GLU A 423 -8.56 -4.10 -0.88
C GLU A 423 -7.47 -3.29 -0.15
N PRO A 424 -6.31 -2.99 -0.77
CA PRO A 424 -5.33 -2.14 -0.11
C PRO A 424 -5.78 -0.68 -0.06
N SER A 425 -5.33 0.01 0.99
CA SER A 425 -5.42 1.47 1.12
C SER A 425 -4.08 1.96 1.67
N TRP A 426 -3.48 2.92 0.97
CA TRP A 426 -2.22 3.54 1.39
C TRP A 426 -2.53 4.67 2.38
N GLY A 427 -1.91 4.62 3.55
CA GLY A 427 -2.11 5.61 4.59
C GLY A 427 -1.41 6.95 4.30
N PRO A 428 -1.93 8.09 4.78
CA PRO A 428 -1.22 9.35 4.94
C PRO A 428 0.15 9.25 5.61
N THR A 429 0.93 10.31 5.40
CA THR A 429 2.18 10.59 6.12
C THR A 429 1.95 10.60 7.62
N ILE A 430 2.79 9.85 8.35
CA ILE A 430 2.81 9.86 9.81
C ILE A 430 3.44 11.18 10.26
N LYS A 431 2.72 11.95 11.08
CA LYS A 431 3.21 13.22 11.65
C LYS A 431 4.21 13.00 12.78
#